data_AF-A0A9R0UYE2-F1
#
_entry.id   AF-A0A9R0UYE2-F1
#
_cell.length_a   1.000
_cell.length_b   1.000
_cell.length_c   1.000
_cell.angle_alpha   90.00
_cell.angle_beta   90.00
_cell.angle_gamma   90.00
#
_symmetry.space_group_name_H-M   'P 1'
#
loop_
_entity.id
_entity.type
_entity.pdbx_description
1 polymer ?
#
loop_
_entity_poly.entity_id
_entity_poly.type
_entity_poly.pdbx_seq_one_letter_code
_entity_poly.pdbx_strand_id
1 'polypeptide(L)'
;MYVSLEVKNILLESVSHHILPQMLSSPCLQQTASLVKDYLRFMDDHLKESADLTCLAYRHRTYSKVIEFVQFKNRLQRSMQYLAVKSDSVILSLKQKSESLEEVESVLENVNHGGGLVDLSSEDNMKHLTFNEDLEARPWWTPTTSVNFLSEPIDESSTPARFRAKVCKHKSTEKDGPKMRDAERKCLVPRLVYLSMHGCVSSLRETEPNGSVSDITVGEMKTLLEKYARTIGYSMDDALSMILGISSGKKSMKDFAPDIVSWMSFAVFINAMNLWSNESVIPRTDPSSPSSWEIVDSLVKICIEEHLTDANRILTCPGNKIPLLVQMVTEPISWHLIIIQSCMRVVAPQGKKKKKSGPSLRPNMPQLQGIQRSVQCLIETLRSVQKWLSDQMSPEEQGLDILMSYLQGTGDEGPGQTFRVLEEKPAAHASELGDRIAQSLEAWSSTGVVRRIVGAEHEVLAEFKKMVDSKLKLLMSESASLSSVLH
;
A
#
# COMPACT_ATOMS: atom_id res chain seq x y z
N MET A 1 1.99 3.84 -21.41
CA MET A 1 1.10 5.01 -21.63
C MET A 1 1.54 6.22 -20.81
N TYR A 2 1.64 6.14 -19.47
CA TYR A 2 2.02 7.29 -18.63
C TYR A 2 3.42 7.88 -18.97
N VAL A 3 4.43 7.03 -19.20
CA VAL A 3 5.78 7.46 -19.60
C VAL A 3 5.75 8.29 -20.89
N SER A 4 4.85 7.96 -21.83
CA SER A 4 4.68 8.67 -23.10
C SER A 4 4.06 10.06 -22.95
N LEU A 5 3.46 10.38 -21.80
CA LEU A 5 2.91 11.71 -21.51
C LEU A 5 4.00 12.70 -21.06
N GLU A 6 5.24 12.25 -20.86
CA GLU A 6 6.37 13.06 -20.41
C GLU A 6 6.07 13.96 -19.21
N VAL A 7 5.36 13.42 -18.22
CA VAL A 7 5.02 14.15 -16.99
C VAL A 7 6.31 14.52 -16.23
N LYS A 8 6.63 15.82 -16.19
CA LYS A 8 7.85 16.38 -15.58
C LYS A 8 7.51 17.64 -14.77
N ASN A 9 8.37 18.00 -13.83
CA ASN A 9 8.29 19.22 -13.03
C ASN A 9 6.91 19.38 -12.36
N ILE A 10 6.26 20.54 -12.52
CA ILE A 10 4.97 20.85 -11.90
C ILE A 10 3.84 19.89 -12.30
N LEU A 11 3.96 19.19 -13.45
CA LEU A 11 2.96 18.19 -13.83
C LEU A 11 3.02 16.96 -12.89
N LEU A 12 4.17 16.70 -12.26
CA LEU A 12 4.27 15.67 -11.23
C LEU A 12 3.35 16.01 -10.05
N GLU A 13 3.21 17.29 -9.70
CA GLU A 13 2.27 17.74 -8.66
C GLU A 13 0.81 17.63 -9.07
N SER A 14 0.46 18.00 -10.30
CA SER A 14 -0.94 18.06 -10.70
C SER A 14 -1.50 16.75 -11.24
N VAL A 15 -0.68 15.88 -11.85
CA VAL A 15 -1.15 14.73 -12.66
C VAL A 15 -0.84 13.37 -12.01
N SER A 16 0.13 13.27 -11.09
CA SER A 16 0.56 11.95 -10.56
C SER A 16 -0.54 11.17 -9.85
N HIS A 17 -1.56 11.86 -9.31
CA HIS A 17 -2.74 11.25 -8.72
C HIS A 17 -3.51 10.29 -9.65
N HIS A 18 -3.28 10.36 -10.98
CA HIS A 18 -3.88 9.44 -11.95
C HIS A 18 -3.24 8.05 -11.98
N ILE A 19 -1.96 7.94 -11.64
CA ILE A 19 -1.19 6.70 -11.81
C ILE A 19 -0.66 6.16 -10.48
N LEU A 20 -0.24 7.05 -9.59
CA LEU A 20 0.50 6.68 -8.39
C LEU A 20 -0.29 5.75 -7.45
N PRO A 21 -1.59 6.00 -7.16
CA PRO A 21 -2.35 5.09 -6.29
C PRO A 21 -2.39 3.65 -6.81
N GLN A 22 -2.58 3.47 -8.12
CA GLN A 22 -2.64 2.13 -8.72
C GLN A 22 -1.26 1.46 -8.76
N MET A 23 -0.21 2.23 -9.01
CA MET A 23 1.17 1.74 -8.99
C MET A 23 1.59 1.28 -7.58
N LEU A 24 1.14 1.98 -6.53
CA LEU A 24 1.42 1.63 -5.12
C LEU A 24 0.72 0.35 -4.66
N SER A 25 -0.43 0.01 -5.27
CA SER A 25 -1.13 -1.25 -5.06
C SER A 25 -0.68 -2.36 -6.02
N SER A 26 0.21 -2.07 -6.97
CA SER A 26 0.72 -3.03 -7.95
C SER A 26 1.98 -3.74 -7.45
N PRO A 27 2.34 -4.91 -8.03
CA PRO A 27 3.59 -5.58 -7.70
C PRO A 27 4.82 -4.92 -8.35
N CYS A 28 4.65 -3.89 -9.18
CA CYS A 28 5.72 -3.20 -9.91
C CYS A 28 6.47 -2.19 -9.03
N LEU A 29 7.00 -2.64 -7.88
CA LEU A 29 7.55 -1.77 -6.83
C LEU A 29 8.70 -0.88 -7.34
N GLN A 30 9.54 -1.39 -8.25
CA GLN A 30 10.70 -0.66 -8.76
C GLN A 30 10.30 0.51 -9.67
N GLN A 31 9.33 0.29 -10.54
CA GLN A 31 8.77 1.34 -11.41
C GLN A 31 8.05 2.39 -10.56
N THR A 32 7.31 1.98 -9.54
CA THR A 32 6.69 2.90 -8.57
C THR A 32 7.76 3.72 -7.84
N ALA A 33 8.88 3.11 -7.45
CA ALA A 33 9.96 3.78 -6.74
C ALA A 33 10.63 4.86 -7.60
N SER A 34 10.78 4.62 -8.91
CA SER A 34 11.33 5.64 -9.82
C SER A 34 10.41 6.86 -9.91
N LEU A 35 9.09 6.63 -10.03
CA LEU A 35 8.11 7.72 -10.11
C LEU A 35 8.07 8.56 -8.82
N VAL A 36 8.06 7.89 -7.67
CA VAL A 36 8.11 8.54 -6.35
C VAL A 36 9.39 9.35 -6.19
N LYS A 37 10.53 8.79 -6.59
CA LYS A 37 11.83 9.46 -6.54
C LYS A 37 11.88 10.71 -7.43
N ASP A 38 11.33 10.65 -8.64
CA ASP A 38 11.30 11.79 -9.55
C ASP A 38 10.39 12.91 -9.00
N TYR A 39 9.26 12.55 -8.39
CA TYR A 39 8.40 13.50 -7.69
C TYR A 39 9.11 14.18 -6.50
N LEU A 40 9.73 13.40 -5.61
CA LEU A 40 10.42 13.94 -4.44
C LEU A 40 11.60 14.81 -4.83
N ARG A 41 12.36 14.41 -5.86
CA ARG A 41 13.44 15.23 -6.42
C ARG A 41 12.91 16.58 -6.91
N PHE A 42 11.82 16.59 -7.67
CA PHE A 42 11.19 17.85 -8.11
C PHE A 42 10.83 18.75 -6.92
N MET A 43 10.24 18.18 -5.87
CA MET A 43 9.88 18.94 -4.67
C MET A 43 11.12 19.50 -3.97
N ASP A 44 12.15 18.69 -3.74
CA ASP A 44 13.39 19.12 -3.08
C ASP A 44 14.11 20.22 -3.88
N ASP A 45 14.24 20.03 -5.19
CA ASP A 45 14.85 21.00 -6.10
C ASP A 45 14.05 22.32 -6.10
N HIS A 46 12.71 22.24 -6.21
CA HIS A 46 11.85 23.43 -6.14
C HIS A 46 11.98 24.16 -4.81
N LEU A 47 11.97 23.45 -3.68
CA LEU A 47 12.06 24.07 -2.36
C LEU A 47 13.42 24.76 -2.15
N LYS A 48 14.49 24.19 -2.70
CA LYS A 48 15.82 24.79 -2.70
C LYS A 48 15.88 26.04 -3.59
N GLU A 49 15.43 25.95 -4.84
CA GLU A 49 15.48 27.04 -5.82
C GLU A 49 14.53 28.19 -5.49
N SER A 50 13.40 27.91 -4.82
CA SER A 50 12.39 28.92 -4.46
C SER A 50 12.96 30.08 -3.64
N ALA A 51 13.95 29.82 -2.78
CA ALA A 51 14.58 30.85 -1.97
C ALA A 51 15.42 31.80 -2.85
N ASP A 52 16.17 31.25 -3.80
CA ASP A 52 17.00 32.02 -4.72
C ASP A 52 16.16 32.87 -5.67
N LEU A 53 15.07 32.30 -6.20
CA LEU A 53 14.11 33.02 -7.04
C LEU A 53 13.44 34.18 -6.30
N THR A 54 13.10 33.96 -5.02
CA THR A 54 12.51 35.00 -4.16
C THR A 54 13.51 36.14 -3.92
N CYS A 55 14.76 35.82 -3.59
CA CYS A 55 15.83 36.79 -3.43
C CYS A 55 16.11 37.57 -4.72
N LEU A 56 16.11 36.88 -5.86
CA LEU A 56 16.32 37.50 -7.17
C LEU A 56 15.20 38.49 -7.51
N ALA A 57 13.93 38.10 -7.35
CA ALA A 57 12.79 38.98 -7.58
C ALA A 57 12.81 40.23 -6.69
N TYR A 58 13.23 40.06 -5.42
CA TYR A 58 13.39 41.18 -4.50
C TYR A 58 14.48 42.16 -4.97
N ARG A 59 15.66 41.65 -5.39
CA ARG A 59 16.76 42.48 -5.93
C ARG A 59 16.35 43.26 -7.18
N HIS A 60 15.54 42.65 -8.05
CA HIS A 60 14.99 43.31 -9.24
C HIS A 60 13.77 44.21 -8.95
N ARG A 61 13.43 44.45 -7.68
CA ARG A 61 12.31 45.30 -7.25
C ARG A 61 10.95 44.85 -7.80
N THR A 62 10.82 43.56 -8.11
CA THR A 62 9.57 42.97 -8.61
C THR A 62 8.79 42.36 -7.44
N TYR A 63 8.30 43.21 -6.55
CA TYR A 63 7.72 42.78 -5.27
C TYR A 63 6.43 41.95 -5.42
N SER A 64 5.66 42.15 -6.49
CA SER A 64 4.50 41.29 -6.80
C SER A 64 4.92 39.82 -6.99
N LYS A 65 6.04 39.56 -7.68
CA LYS A 65 6.57 38.21 -7.88
C LYS A 65 7.14 37.59 -6.61
N VAL A 66 7.68 38.39 -5.70
CA VAL A 66 8.09 37.91 -4.36
C VAL A 66 6.90 37.30 -3.62
N ILE A 67 5.74 37.99 -3.65
CA ILE A 67 4.51 37.50 -3.02
C ILE A 67 4.04 36.21 -3.69
N GLU A 68 3.99 36.18 -5.03
CA GLU A 68 3.61 34.98 -5.79
C GLU A 68 4.52 33.78 -5.48
N PHE A 69 5.84 33.97 -5.43
CA PHE A 69 6.79 32.90 -5.15
C PHE A 69 6.66 32.35 -3.73
N VAL A 70 6.46 33.21 -2.74
CA VAL A 70 6.22 32.77 -1.35
C VAL A 70 4.90 32.01 -1.24
N GLN A 71 3.83 32.52 -1.87
CA GLN A 71 2.53 31.84 -1.89
C GLN A 71 2.61 30.48 -2.60
N PHE A 72 3.28 30.41 -3.74
CA PHE A 72 3.46 29.19 -4.51
C PHE A 72 4.29 28.15 -3.74
N LYS A 73 5.40 28.58 -3.13
CA LYS A 73 6.22 27.74 -2.25
C LYS A 73 5.40 27.17 -1.10
N ASN A 74 4.68 28.03 -0.37
CA ASN A 74 3.85 27.61 0.77
C ASN A 74 2.76 26.64 0.33
N ARG A 75 2.16 26.87 -0.84
CA ARG A 75 1.16 25.97 -1.43
C ARG A 75 1.75 24.58 -1.67
N LEU A 76 2.91 24.49 -2.32
CA LEU A 76 3.56 23.20 -2.61
C LEU A 76 4.08 22.51 -1.34
N GLN A 77 4.69 23.24 -0.39
CA GLN A 77 5.15 22.68 0.89
C GLN A 77 4.03 22.04 1.71
N ARG A 78 2.82 22.57 1.57
CA ARG A 78 1.62 22.07 2.26
C ARG A 78 0.78 21.18 1.35
N SER A 79 1.31 20.66 0.26
CA SER A 79 0.56 19.78 -0.63
C SER A 79 0.20 18.47 0.06
N MET A 80 -1.07 18.07 -0.07
CA MET A 80 -1.54 16.74 0.30
C MET A 80 -0.81 15.66 -0.49
N GLN A 81 -0.54 15.90 -1.78
CA GLN A 81 0.17 14.95 -2.61
C GLN A 81 1.63 14.81 -2.16
N TYR A 82 2.27 15.90 -1.75
CA TYR A 82 3.63 15.85 -1.20
C TYR A 82 3.70 15.02 0.07
N LEU A 83 2.75 15.23 0.99
CA LEU A 83 2.65 14.42 2.21
C LEU A 83 2.43 12.93 1.90
N ALA A 84 1.50 12.62 0.99
CA ALA A 84 1.21 11.25 0.58
C ALA A 84 2.42 10.58 -0.08
N VAL A 85 3.07 11.23 -1.05
CA VAL A 85 4.26 10.68 -1.72
C VAL A 85 5.41 10.47 -0.74
N LYS A 86 5.58 11.37 0.23
CA LYS A 86 6.63 11.26 1.25
C LYS A 86 6.40 10.04 2.15
N SER A 87 5.17 9.80 2.62
CA SER A 87 4.86 8.60 3.41
C SER A 87 4.88 7.33 2.56
N ASP A 88 4.32 7.37 1.35
CA ASP A 88 4.34 6.27 0.39
C ASP A 88 5.77 5.87 -0.01
N SER A 89 6.71 6.81 -0.10
CA SER A 89 8.13 6.51 -0.38
C SER A 89 8.77 5.65 0.70
N VAL A 90 8.45 5.91 1.97
CA VAL A 90 8.98 5.13 3.09
C VAL A 90 8.33 3.76 3.12
N ILE A 91 7.00 3.70 2.99
CA ILE A 91 6.26 2.44 2.93
C ILE A 91 6.76 1.58 1.77
N LEU A 92 6.98 2.16 0.58
CA LEU A 92 7.51 1.45 -0.58
C LEU A 92 8.92 0.90 -0.32
N SER A 93 9.79 1.69 0.30
CA SER A 93 11.13 1.23 0.69
C SER A 93 11.08 0.08 1.68
N LEU A 94 10.14 0.12 2.63
CA LEU A 94 9.89 -0.96 3.58
C LEU A 94 9.32 -2.21 2.89
N LYS A 95 8.38 -2.07 1.95
CA LYS A 95 7.84 -3.17 1.12
C LYS A 95 8.95 -3.91 0.38
N GLN A 96 9.89 -3.16 -0.23
CA GLN A 96 10.99 -3.72 -1.03
C GLN A 96 12.06 -4.45 -0.20
N LYS A 97 12.18 -4.11 1.08
CA LYS A 97 13.28 -4.55 1.95
C LYS A 97 12.84 -5.41 3.13
N SER A 98 11.55 -5.74 3.18
CA SER A 98 10.92 -6.46 4.29
C SER A 98 11.51 -7.83 4.61
N GLU A 99 12.31 -8.39 3.71
CA GLU A 99 12.97 -9.67 3.85
C GLU A 99 14.29 -9.57 4.66
N SER A 100 14.87 -8.39 4.83
CA SER A 100 16.08 -8.16 5.64
C SER A 100 15.82 -7.14 6.73
N LEU A 101 16.00 -7.59 7.97
CA LEU A 101 15.79 -6.74 9.14
C LEU A 101 16.80 -5.58 9.19
N GLU A 102 18.05 -5.80 8.76
CA GLU A 102 19.09 -4.76 8.67
C GLU A 102 18.75 -3.69 7.63
N GLU A 103 18.22 -4.08 6.48
CA GLU A 103 17.80 -3.13 5.45
C GLU A 103 16.60 -2.30 5.89
N VAL A 104 15.65 -2.91 6.62
CA VAL A 104 14.51 -2.21 7.24
C VAL A 104 14.99 -1.21 8.29
N GLU A 105 15.92 -1.58 9.16
CA GLU A 105 16.51 -0.67 10.16
C GLU A 105 17.17 0.53 9.48
N SER A 106 17.94 0.30 8.42
CA SER A 106 18.57 1.37 7.64
C SER A 106 17.52 2.31 7.00
N VAL A 107 16.41 1.79 6.49
CA VAL A 107 15.31 2.62 5.96
C VAL A 107 14.74 3.51 7.07
N LEU A 108 14.48 2.94 8.25
CA LEU A 108 13.89 3.66 9.38
C LEU A 108 14.83 4.72 9.95
N GLU A 109 16.13 4.42 10.08
CA GLU A 109 17.15 5.40 10.51
C GLU A 109 17.19 6.63 9.60
N ASN A 110 17.14 6.43 8.28
CA ASN A 110 17.15 7.52 7.30
C ASN A 110 15.94 8.46 7.40
N VAL A 111 14.86 8.03 8.05
CA VAL A 111 13.61 8.81 8.20
C VAL A 111 13.32 9.15 9.66
N ASN A 112 14.35 9.22 10.50
CA ASN A 112 14.23 9.51 11.94
C ASN A 112 13.21 8.58 12.62
N HIS A 113 13.27 7.30 12.30
CA HIS A 113 12.40 6.23 12.82
C HIS A 113 10.90 6.51 12.65
N GLY A 114 10.53 7.32 11.64
CA GLY A 114 9.14 7.71 11.36
C GLY A 114 8.62 8.89 12.18
N GLY A 115 9.37 9.42 13.15
CA GLY A 115 8.91 10.51 14.03
C GLY A 115 8.53 11.77 13.23
N GLY A 116 9.36 12.16 12.25
CA GLY A 116 9.08 13.31 11.41
C GLY A 116 7.83 13.16 10.53
N LEU A 117 7.41 11.94 10.20
CA LEU A 117 6.16 11.71 9.47
C LEU A 117 4.94 11.84 10.39
N VAL A 118 5.05 11.36 11.63
CA VAL A 118 4.00 11.51 12.65
C VAL A 118 3.74 12.99 12.95
N ASP A 119 4.79 13.80 13.04
CA ASP A 119 4.68 15.25 13.27
C ASP A 119 3.99 15.96 12.09
N LEU A 120 4.35 15.57 10.86
CA LEU A 120 3.75 16.10 9.63
C LEU A 120 2.25 15.74 9.51
N SER A 121 1.83 14.61 10.07
CA SER A 121 0.42 14.18 10.09
C SER A 121 -0.33 14.62 11.36
N SER A 122 0.18 15.60 12.10
CA SER A 122 -0.54 16.19 13.23
C SER A 122 -1.78 16.93 12.76
N GLU A 123 -2.85 16.94 13.57
CA GLU A 123 -4.13 17.56 13.20
C GLU A 123 -3.97 19.02 12.76
N ASP A 124 -3.06 19.76 13.38
CA ASP A 124 -2.80 21.16 13.04
C ASP A 124 -2.12 21.33 11.68
N ASN A 125 -1.20 20.44 11.33
CA ASN A 125 -0.58 20.45 10.01
C ASN A 125 -1.56 20.03 8.91
N MET A 126 -2.43 19.05 9.19
CA MET A 126 -3.42 18.54 8.23
C MET A 126 -4.47 19.59 7.86
N LYS A 127 -4.87 20.48 8.79
CA LYS A 127 -5.83 21.58 8.54
C LYS A 127 -5.36 22.58 7.48
N HIS A 128 -4.06 22.67 7.23
CA HIS A 128 -3.47 23.65 6.32
C HIS A 128 -3.04 23.08 4.97
N LEU A 129 -3.42 21.82 4.68
CA LEU A 129 -3.05 21.16 3.44
C LEU A 129 -3.71 21.82 2.21
N THR A 130 -2.97 21.81 1.10
CA THR A 130 -3.43 22.24 -0.21
C THR A 130 -3.64 21.05 -1.13
N PHE A 131 -4.58 21.21 -2.07
CA PHE A 131 -4.96 20.20 -3.05
C PHE A 131 -4.71 20.78 -4.44
N ASN A 132 -3.79 20.18 -5.17
CA ASN A 132 -3.22 20.74 -6.40
C ASN A 132 -3.45 19.85 -7.62
N GLU A 133 -4.21 18.77 -7.45
CA GLU A 133 -4.51 17.84 -8.54
C GLU A 133 -5.30 18.54 -9.66
N ASP A 134 -4.88 18.33 -10.90
CA ASP A 134 -5.61 18.80 -12.07
C ASP A 134 -6.72 17.80 -12.42
N LEU A 135 -7.95 18.25 -12.23
CA LEU A 135 -9.16 17.48 -12.51
C LEU A 135 -9.86 17.94 -13.79
N GLU A 136 -9.36 19.01 -14.40
CA GLU A 136 -9.93 19.60 -15.59
C GLU A 136 -9.32 19.01 -16.86
N ALA A 137 -8.03 18.66 -16.82
CA ALA A 137 -7.36 17.97 -17.92
C ALA A 137 -7.86 16.53 -18.12
N ARG A 138 -8.49 15.95 -17.10
CA ARG A 138 -8.98 14.58 -17.15
C ARG A 138 -10.25 14.50 -18.01
N PRO A 139 -10.32 13.61 -19.03
CA PRO A 139 -11.55 13.43 -19.79
C PRO A 139 -12.70 13.05 -18.85
N TRP A 140 -13.83 13.72 -19.00
CA TRP A 140 -15.00 13.57 -18.12
C TRP A 140 -15.57 12.15 -18.14
N TRP A 141 -15.23 11.31 -19.11
CA TRP A 141 -15.70 9.92 -19.17
C TRP A 141 -14.71 8.93 -18.54
N THR A 142 -13.62 9.38 -17.91
CA THR A 142 -12.69 8.45 -17.24
C THR A 142 -13.16 8.12 -15.81
N PRO A 143 -13.35 6.83 -15.44
CA PRO A 143 -13.76 6.44 -14.08
C PRO A 143 -12.76 6.93 -13.03
N THR A 144 -13.17 7.55 -11.91
CA THR A 144 -12.21 7.85 -10.83
C THR A 144 -11.87 6.57 -10.06
N THR A 145 -10.77 6.57 -9.33
CA THR A 145 -10.37 5.42 -8.49
C THR A 145 -11.36 5.11 -7.38
N SER A 146 -12.19 6.08 -6.97
CA SER A 146 -13.18 5.95 -5.90
C SER A 146 -14.62 5.77 -6.40
N VAL A 147 -14.97 6.30 -7.57
CA VAL A 147 -16.35 6.28 -8.08
C VAL A 147 -16.37 6.10 -9.60
N ASN A 148 -17.13 5.09 -10.05
CA ASN A 148 -17.45 4.96 -11.46
C ASN A 148 -18.65 5.84 -11.81
N PHE A 149 -18.41 7.11 -12.13
CA PHE A 149 -19.49 8.01 -12.54
C PHE A 149 -20.12 7.66 -13.90
N LEU A 150 -19.56 6.70 -14.65
CA LEU A 150 -20.16 6.17 -15.86
C LEU A 150 -21.16 5.03 -15.61
N SER A 151 -21.26 4.51 -14.38
CA SER A 151 -22.26 3.48 -14.06
C SER A 151 -23.67 4.05 -13.86
N GLU A 152 -23.81 5.37 -13.78
CA GLU A 152 -25.12 6.03 -13.78
C GLU A 152 -25.67 6.11 -15.22
N PRO A 153 -26.98 5.98 -15.43
CA PRO A 153 -27.59 6.18 -16.75
C PRO A 153 -27.16 7.53 -17.33
N ILE A 154 -26.54 7.51 -18.51
CA ILE A 154 -26.16 8.73 -19.22
C ILE A 154 -27.44 9.31 -19.81
N ASP A 155 -28.00 10.31 -19.13
CA ASP A 155 -29.13 11.08 -19.66
C ASP A 155 -28.67 11.91 -20.87
N GLU A 156 -29.49 12.09 -21.90
CA GLU A 156 -29.13 12.85 -23.12
C GLU A 156 -28.76 14.31 -22.82
N SER A 157 -29.13 14.79 -21.63
CA SER A 157 -28.79 16.11 -21.10
C SER A 157 -27.44 16.17 -20.31
N SER A 158 -26.69 15.06 -20.25
CA SER A 158 -25.44 14.93 -19.51
C SER A 158 -24.28 15.65 -20.21
N THR A 159 -24.05 16.91 -19.85
CA THR A 159 -22.92 17.68 -20.39
C THR A 159 -21.61 17.38 -19.64
N PRO A 160 -20.44 17.56 -20.29
CA PRO A 160 -19.14 17.51 -19.61
C PRO A 160 -19.08 18.42 -18.37
N ALA A 161 -19.78 19.55 -18.40
CA ALA A 161 -19.87 20.49 -17.27
C ALA A 161 -20.63 19.91 -16.07
N ARG A 162 -21.75 19.19 -16.30
CA ARG A 162 -22.50 18.52 -15.21
C ARG A 162 -21.68 17.40 -14.58
N PHE A 163 -20.95 16.64 -15.39
CA PHE A 163 -20.05 15.61 -14.88
C PHE A 163 -18.92 16.22 -14.03
N ARG A 164 -18.26 17.27 -14.52
CA ARG A 164 -17.22 17.98 -13.74
C ARG A 164 -17.78 18.53 -12.43
N ALA A 165 -19.00 19.06 -12.42
CA ALA A 165 -19.64 19.51 -11.19
C ALA A 165 -19.86 18.36 -10.18
N LYS A 166 -20.26 17.16 -10.64
CA LYS A 166 -20.36 15.95 -9.79
C LYS A 166 -19.00 15.53 -9.23
N VAL A 167 -17.94 15.50 -10.06
CA VAL A 167 -16.57 15.18 -9.62
C VAL A 167 -16.06 16.19 -8.59
N CYS A 168 -16.26 17.50 -8.84
CA CYS A 168 -15.86 18.55 -7.90
C CYS A 168 -16.63 18.46 -6.57
N LYS A 169 -17.94 18.17 -6.62
CA LYS A 169 -18.76 17.97 -5.42
C LYS A 169 -18.31 16.74 -4.62
N HIS A 170 -18.05 15.62 -5.29
CA HIS A 170 -17.53 14.42 -4.64
C HIS A 170 -16.14 14.65 -4.02
N LYS A 171 -15.27 15.40 -4.68
CA LYS A 171 -13.97 15.79 -4.10
C LYS A 171 -14.10 16.76 -2.94
N SER A 172 -15.06 17.69 -2.94
CA SER A 172 -15.30 18.53 -1.75
C SER A 172 -15.68 17.71 -0.52
N THR A 173 -16.35 16.57 -0.70
CA THR A 173 -16.61 15.62 0.40
C THR A 173 -15.42 14.72 0.71
N GLU A 174 -14.54 14.42 -0.25
CA GLU A 174 -13.27 13.70 0.02
C GLU A 174 -12.22 14.57 0.74
N LYS A 175 -12.25 15.89 0.54
CA LYS A 175 -11.39 16.86 1.26
C LYS A 175 -11.53 16.75 2.79
N ASP A 176 -12.66 16.24 3.27
CA ASP A 176 -13.01 16.18 4.70
C ASP A 176 -12.91 14.76 5.32
N GLY A 177 -12.30 13.75 4.67
CA GLY A 177 -12.22 12.45 5.34
C GLY A 177 -11.28 11.39 4.77
N PRO A 178 -11.67 10.61 3.74
CA PRO A 178 -11.03 9.31 3.46
C PRO A 178 -9.56 9.40 3.03
N LYS A 179 -9.23 10.32 2.10
CA LYS A 179 -7.84 10.50 1.62
C LYS A 179 -6.93 11.07 2.70
N MET A 180 -7.45 12.01 3.48
CA MET A 180 -6.72 12.60 4.60
C MET A 180 -6.40 11.54 5.66
N ARG A 181 -7.38 10.70 6.01
CA ARG A 181 -7.21 9.56 6.92
C ARG A 181 -6.23 8.52 6.38
N ASP A 182 -6.24 8.23 5.08
CA ASP A 182 -5.25 7.32 4.46
C ASP A 182 -3.83 7.87 4.58
N ALA A 183 -3.60 9.14 4.23
CA ALA A 183 -2.27 9.73 4.34
C ALA A 183 -1.80 9.84 5.79
N GLU A 184 -2.70 10.21 6.71
CA GLU A 184 -2.41 10.25 8.14
C GLU A 184 -1.97 8.87 8.63
N ARG A 185 -2.76 7.83 8.33
CA ARG A 185 -2.46 6.44 8.67
C ARG A 185 -1.11 5.98 8.14
N LYS A 186 -0.83 6.23 6.86
CA LYS A 186 0.45 5.90 6.22
C LYS A 186 1.64 6.59 6.88
N CYS A 187 1.46 7.79 7.42
CA CYS A 187 2.50 8.47 8.20
C CYS A 187 2.78 7.78 9.55
N LEU A 188 1.82 7.05 10.12
CA LEU A 188 2.00 6.31 11.38
C LEU A 188 2.77 5.01 11.17
N VAL A 189 2.58 4.36 10.02
CA VAL A 189 3.10 3.00 9.75
C VAL A 189 4.60 2.87 9.99
N PRO A 190 5.50 3.73 9.48
CA PRO A 190 6.94 3.58 9.72
C PRO A 190 7.32 3.63 11.20
N ARG A 191 6.65 4.48 11.99
CA ARG A 191 6.88 4.57 13.44
C ARG A 191 6.34 3.33 14.17
N LEU A 192 5.16 2.84 13.77
CA LEU A 192 4.58 1.61 14.32
C LEU A 192 5.46 0.38 14.02
N VAL A 193 6.01 0.27 12.80
CA VAL A 193 6.97 -0.79 12.42
C VAL A 193 8.22 -0.71 13.30
N TYR A 194 8.81 0.48 13.45
CA TYR A 194 9.96 0.69 14.32
C TYR A 194 9.70 0.26 15.77
N LEU A 195 8.60 0.75 16.38
CA LEU A 195 8.25 0.40 17.76
C LEU A 195 7.99 -1.11 17.92
N SER A 196 7.37 -1.74 16.92
CA SER A 196 7.09 -3.18 16.91
C SER A 196 8.39 -4.01 16.89
N MET A 197 9.37 -3.61 16.08
CA MET A 197 10.68 -4.27 16.02
C MET A 197 11.43 -4.17 17.34
N HIS A 198 11.49 -2.97 17.92
CA HIS A 198 12.24 -2.72 19.16
C HIS A 198 11.57 -3.30 20.40
N GLY A 199 10.23 -3.33 20.46
CA GLY A 199 9.48 -3.93 21.57
C GLY A 199 9.79 -5.42 21.76
N CYS A 200 10.01 -6.15 20.67
CA CYS A 200 10.30 -7.60 20.68
C CYS A 200 11.64 -7.96 21.34
N VAL A 201 12.62 -7.04 21.30
CA VAL A 201 13.94 -7.26 21.91
C VAL A 201 13.86 -7.28 23.44
N SER A 202 12.93 -6.52 23.99
CA SER A 202 12.74 -6.34 25.43
C SER A 202 11.90 -7.45 26.06
N SER A 203 10.92 -8.01 25.34
CA SER A 203 10.00 -9.02 25.90
C SER A 203 10.60 -10.42 26.03
N LEU A 204 11.48 -10.81 25.10
CA LEU A 204 12.02 -12.17 25.05
C LEU A 204 13.28 -12.33 25.93
N ARG A 205 13.85 -11.21 26.41
CA ARG A 205 14.89 -11.19 27.44
C ARG A 205 14.22 -11.08 28.81
N GLU A 206 14.10 -12.19 29.54
CA GLU A 206 13.65 -12.15 30.94
C GLU A 206 14.57 -11.24 31.81
N THR A 207 14.09 -10.02 32.12
CA THR A 207 14.56 -9.02 33.12
C THR A 207 15.80 -8.13 32.87
N GLU A 208 15.55 -6.80 32.84
CA GLU A 208 16.03 -5.84 33.86
C GLU A 208 14.93 -4.78 34.17
N PRO A 209 14.69 -4.41 35.44
CA PRO A 209 13.68 -3.45 35.87
C PRO A 209 14.23 -2.02 35.89
N ASN A 210 14.67 -1.49 34.73
CA ASN A 210 14.91 -0.06 34.59
C ASN A 210 13.72 0.58 33.86
N GLY A 211 12.62 0.71 34.60
CA GLY A 211 11.29 1.13 34.14
C GLY A 211 11.13 2.62 33.85
N SER A 212 11.93 3.19 32.95
CA SER A 212 11.66 4.54 32.43
C SER A 212 11.57 4.60 30.91
N VAL A 213 12.36 3.80 30.18
CA VAL A 213 12.38 3.83 28.70
C VAL A 213 11.31 2.90 28.11
N SER A 214 11.02 1.75 28.74
CA SER A 214 9.98 0.81 28.28
C SER A 214 8.60 1.45 28.30
N ASP A 215 8.22 2.11 29.39
CA ASP A 215 6.87 2.61 29.60
C ASP A 215 6.53 3.79 28.67
N ILE A 216 7.53 4.63 28.35
CA ILE A 216 7.38 5.71 27.37
C ILE A 216 7.08 5.15 25.98
N THR A 217 7.79 4.09 25.56
CA THR A 217 7.56 3.46 24.26
C THR A 217 6.22 2.73 24.18
N VAL A 218 5.76 2.08 25.26
CA VAL A 218 4.43 1.43 25.33
C VAL A 218 3.34 2.50 25.22
N GLY A 219 3.47 3.59 25.98
CA GLY A 219 2.54 4.72 25.92
C GLY A 219 2.44 5.33 24.53
N GLU A 220 3.59 5.55 23.88
CA GLU A 220 3.64 6.04 22.49
C GLU A 220 2.94 5.09 21.52
N MET A 221 3.26 3.79 21.56
CA MET A 221 2.63 2.78 20.70
C MET A 221 1.11 2.77 20.85
N LYS A 222 0.61 2.84 22.11
CA LYS A 222 -0.82 2.90 22.40
C LYS A 222 -1.47 4.14 21.78
N THR A 223 -0.89 5.34 21.98
CA THR A 223 -1.40 6.58 21.40
C THR A 223 -1.43 6.54 19.87
N LEU A 224 -0.39 5.95 19.25
CA LEU A 224 -0.34 5.79 17.79
C LEU A 224 -1.40 4.79 17.28
N LEU A 225 -1.65 3.71 18.01
CA LEU A 225 -2.69 2.73 17.68
C LEU A 225 -4.11 3.31 17.85
N GLU A 226 -4.35 4.11 18.88
CA GLU A 226 -5.61 4.86 19.04
C GLU A 226 -5.82 5.81 17.85
N LYS A 227 -4.78 6.54 17.45
CA LYS A 227 -4.81 7.40 16.25
C LYS A 227 -5.08 6.57 14.99
N TYR A 228 -4.41 5.42 14.84
CA TYR A 228 -4.61 4.51 13.72
C TYR A 228 -6.06 3.99 13.65
N ALA A 229 -6.64 3.55 14.78
CA ALA A 229 -8.04 3.11 14.83
C ALA A 229 -9.01 4.22 14.38
N ARG A 230 -8.78 5.47 14.80
CA ARG A 230 -9.56 6.64 14.35
C ARG A 230 -9.46 6.85 12.83
N THR A 231 -8.31 6.61 12.22
CA THR A 231 -8.17 6.71 10.75
C THR A 231 -8.99 5.65 10.01
N ILE A 232 -9.19 4.46 10.59
CA ILE A 232 -10.09 3.43 10.04
C ILE A 232 -11.57 3.77 10.34
N GLY A 233 -11.83 4.68 11.27
CA GLY A 233 -13.17 5.15 11.64
C GLY A 233 -13.75 4.50 12.89
N TYR A 234 -12.92 3.91 13.74
CA TYR A 234 -13.34 3.19 14.95
C TYR A 234 -12.63 3.74 16.19
N SER A 235 -13.26 3.55 17.35
CA SER A 235 -12.53 3.60 18.62
C SER A 235 -11.60 2.39 18.73
N MET A 236 -10.61 2.45 19.61
CA MET A 236 -9.70 1.32 19.84
C MET A 236 -10.47 0.07 20.28
N ASP A 237 -11.44 0.21 21.19
CA ASP A 237 -12.24 -0.91 21.71
C ASP A 237 -13.16 -1.52 20.65
N ASP A 238 -13.81 -0.68 19.82
CA ASP A 238 -14.67 -1.16 18.74
C ASP A 238 -13.86 -1.89 17.67
N ALA A 239 -12.65 -1.38 17.36
CA ALA A 239 -11.74 -2.02 16.41
C ALA A 239 -11.27 -3.39 16.90
N LEU A 240 -10.95 -3.52 18.19
CA LEU A 240 -10.59 -4.80 18.81
C LEU A 240 -11.76 -5.79 18.80
N SER A 241 -12.97 -5.33 19.14
CA SER A 241 -14.20 -6.12 19.07
C SER A 241 -14.51 -6.59 17.64
N MET A 242 -14.14 -5.81 16.62
CA MET A 242 -14.26 -6.20 15.23
C MET A 242 -13.26 -7.29 14.85
N ILE A 243 -11.97 -7.10 15.15
CA ILE A 243 -10.90 -8.07 14.93
C ILE A 243 -11.23 -9.42 15.58
N LEU A 244 -11.65 -9.41 16.85
CA LEU A 244 -12.02 -10.62 17.59
C LEU A 244 -13.26 -11.31 16.99
N GLY A 245 -14.24 -10.54 16.53
CA GLY A 245 -15.43 -11.07 15.88
C GLY A 245 -15.10 -11.79 14.58
N ILE A 246 -14.19 -11.26 13.76
CA ILE A 246 -13.82 -11.85 12.48
C ILE A 246 -12.89 -13.05 12.68
N SER A 247 -11.89 -12.94 13.57
CA SER A 247 -10.97 -14.06 13.85
C SER A 247 -11.69 -15.29 14.43
N SER A 248 -12.80 -15.09 15.14
CA SER A 248 -13.65 -16.16 15.66
C SER A 248 -14.76 -16.62 14.70
N GLY A 249 -14.84 -16.07 13.49
CA GLY A 249 -15.87 -16.40 12.49
C GLY A 249 -17.28 -15.90 12.83
N LYS A 250 -17.43 -15.00 13.81
CA LYS A 250 -18.72 -14.42 14.22
C LYS A 250 -19.15 -13.22 13.35
N LYS A 251 -18.19 -12.56 12.71
CA LYS A 251 -18.39 -11.41 11.80
C LYS A 251 -17.83 -11.73 10.42
N SER A 252 -18.32 -11.05 9.39
CA SER A 252 -17.91 -11.31 8.01
C SER A 252 -16.75 -10.40 7.60
N MET A 253 -15.88 -10.87 6.70
CA MET A 253 -14.86 -10.03 6.06
C MET A 253 -15.46 -8.81 5.34
N LYS A 254 -16.72 -8.88 4.90
CA LYS A 254 -17.43 -7.72 4.30
C LYS A 254 -17.50 -6.52 5.25
N ASP A 255 -17.42 -6.75 6.55
CA ASP A 255 -17.40 -5.70 7.57
C ASP A 255 -16.07 -4.91 7.58
N PHE A 256 -14.99 -5.47 7.00
CA PHE A 256 -13.73 -4.75 6.77
C PHE A 256 -13.73 -3.87 5.52
N ALA A 257 -14.74 -4.01 4.64
CA ALA A 257 -14.79 -3.21 3.42
C ALA A 257 -15.05 -1.72 3.75
N PRO A 258 -14.30 -0.78 3.14
CA PRO A 258 -13.45 -0.98 1.96
C PRO A 258 -11.95 -1.24 2.21
N ASP A 259 -11.47 -1.38 3.44
CA ASP A 259 -10.03 -1.23 3.77
C ASP A 259 -9.42 -2.39 4.60
N ILE A 260 -9.48 -3.59 4.02
CA ILE A 260 -8.98 -4.84 4.63
C ILE A 260 -7.49 -4.77 4.99
N VAL A 261 -6.67 -4.15 4.14
CA VAL A 261 -5.20 -4.03 4.35
C VAL A 261 -4.90 -3.28 5.64
N SER A 262 -5.63 -2.19 5.88
CA SER A 262 -5.45 -1.39 7.10
C SER A 262 -5.88 -2.12 8.35
N TRP A 263 -6.97 -2.90 8.28
CA TRP A 263 -7.44 -3.75 9.38
C TRP A 263 -6.44 -4.84 9.75
N MET A 264 -5.89 -5.54 8.76
CA MET A 264 -4.86 -6.54 8.97
C MET A 264 -3.60 -5.92 9.58
N SER A 265 -3.15 -4.78 9.05
CA SER A 265 -1.97 -4.07 9.57
C SER A 265 -2.19 -3.62 11.01
N PHE A 266 -3.39 -3.12 11.34
CA PHE A 266 -3.76 -2.78 12.72
C PHE A 266 -3.67 -3.99 13.65
N ALA A 267 -4.22 -5.14 13.25
CA ALA A 267 -4.14 -6.37 14.04
C ALA A 267 -2.70 -6.82 14.29
N VAL A 268 -1.82 -6.69 13.28
CA VAL A 268 -0.39 -7.00 13.39
C VAL A 268 0.29 -6.08 14.41
N PHE A 269 0.04 -4.78 14.37
CA PHE A 269 0.62 -3.83 15.34
C PHE A 269 0.05 -4.00 16.76
N ILE A 270 -1.22 -4.40 16.90
CA ILE A 270 -1.81 -4.77 18.19
C ILE A 270 -1.14 -6.02 18.75
N ASN A 271 -0.91 -7.04 17.91
CA ASN A 271 -0.14 -8.21 18.32
C ASN A 271 1.25 -7.80 18.80
N ALA A 272 1.96 -6.95 18.05
CA ALA A 272 3.26 -6.44 18.45
C ALA A 272 3.22 -5.80 19.83
N MET A 273 2.29 -4.87 20.10
CA MET A 273 2.15 -4.22 21.40
C MET A 273 1.91 -5.23 22.55
N ASN A 274 1.04 -6.21 22.34
CA ASN A 274 0.73 -7.24 23.34
C ASN A 274 1.93 -8.14 23.69
N LEU A 275 2.98 -8.18 22.86
CA LEU A 275 4.18 -8.98 23.18
C LEU A 275 5.03 -8.37 24.30
N TRP A 276 4.97 -7.07 24.51
CA TRP A 276 5.85 -6.35 25.44
C TRP A 276 5.11 -5.46 26.44
N SER A 277 3.78 -5.33 26.34
CA SER A 277 2.97 -4.73 27.41
C SER A 277 2.67 -5.73 28.52
N ASN A 278 2.84 -5.31 29.78
CA ASN A 278 2.39 -6.10 30.95
C ASN A 278 0.85 -6.16 31.04
N GLU A 279 0.17 -5.18 30.44
CA GLU A 279 -1.28 -5.15 30.26
C GLU A 279 -1.62 -5.60 28.84
N SER A 280 -2.25 -6.76 28.70
CA SER A 280 -2.77 -7.21 27.41
C SER A 280 -3.98 -6.34 27.03
N VAL A 281 -3.90 -5.68 25.87
CA VAL A 281 -5.02 -4.89 25.33
C VAL A 281 -6.17 -5.78 24.89
N ILE A 282 -5.89 -7.05 24.56
CA ILE A 282 -6.91 -8.08 24.40
C ILE A 282 -6.97 -8.84 25.73
N PRO A 283 -7.94 -8.57 26.61
CA PRO A 283 -8.04 -9.26 27.89
C PRO A 283 -8.29 -10.75 27.63
N ARG A 284 -7.39 -11.61 28.12
CA ARG A 284 -7.66 -13.04 28.20
C ARG A 284 -8.69 -13.27 29.30
N THR A 285 -9.96 -13.33 28.92
CA THR A 285 -11.04 -13.66 29.87
C THR A 285 -10.97 -15.13 30.31
N ASP A 286 -10.44 -16.03 29.46
CA ASP A 286 -10.30 -17.46 29.74
C ASP A 286 -8.95 -18.03 29.25
N PRO A 287 -8.42 -19.12 29.84
CA PRO A 287 -7.23 -19.82 29.37
C PRO A 287 -7.36 -20.38 27.94
N SER A 288 -8.59 -20.57 27.46
CA SER A 288 -8.95 -21.01 26.11
C SER A 288 -9.07 -19.87 25.10
N SER A 289 -8.92 -18.61 25.52
CA SER A 289 -8.95 -17.47 24.61
C SER A 289 -7.75 -17.51 23.66
N PRO A 290 -7.95 -17.21 22.36
CA PRO A 290 -6.88 -17.27 21.39
C PRO A 290 -5.79 -16.25 21.74
N SER A 291 -4.54 -16.65 21.53
CA SER A 291 -3.39 -15.74 21.64
C SER A 291 -3.46 -14.63 20.58
N SER A 292 -2.76 -13.53 20.82
CA SER A 292 -2.65 -12.44 19.84
C SER A 292 -2.05 -12.92 18.51
N TRP A 293 -1.13 -13.88 18.53
CA TRP A 293 -0.62 -14.57 17.34
C TRP A 293 -1.73 -15.32 16.59
N GLU A 294 -2.49 -16.16 17.28
CA GLU A 294 -3.59 -16.94 16.68
C GLU A 294 -4.69 -16.04 16.08
N ILE A 295 -4.94 -14.88 16.69
CA ILE A 295 -5.89 -13.89 16.16
C ILE A 295 -5.40 -13.34 14.82
N VAL A 296 -4.12 -12.90 14.74
CA VAL A 296 -3.53 -12.39 13.50
C VAL A 296 -3.47 -13.50 12.44
N ASP A 297 -3.03 -14.69 12.82
CA ASP A 297 -2.93 -15.86 11.93
C ASP A 297 -4.29 -16.21 11.32
N SER A 298 -5.34 -16.24 12.14
CA SER A 298 -6.71 -16.50 11.68
C SER A 298 -7.21 -15.41 10.74
N LEU A 299 -6.95 -14.13 11.06
CA LEU A 299 -7.34 -13.02 10.19
C LEU A 299 -6.63 -13.05 8.84
N VAL A 300 -5.31 -13.26 8.83
CA VAL A 300 -4.51 -13.37 7.61
C VAL A 300 -5.04 -14.51 6.75
N LYS A 301 -5.27 -15.68 7.35
CA LYS A 301 -5.80 -16.85 6.65
C LYS A 301 -7.19 -16.59 6.06
N ILE A 302 -8.15 -16.13 6.87
CA ILE A 302 -9.53 -15.82 6.43
C ILE A 302 -9.50 -14.83 5.28
N CYS A 303 -8.80 -13.70 5.43
CA CYS A 303 -8.83 -12.65 4.43
C CYS A 303 -8.18 -13.11 3.10
N ILE A 304 -7.10 -13.90 3.15
CA ILE A 304 -6.44 -14.41 1.94
C ILE A 304 -7.30 -15.49 1.28
N GLU A 305 -7.77 -16.48 2.02
CA GLU A 305 -8.55 -17.61 1.46
C GLU A 305 -9.88 -17.16 0.87
N GLU A 306 -10.60 -16.26 1.54
CA GLU A 306 -11.81 -15.65 1.00
C GLU A 306 -11.49 -14.93 -0.32
N HIS A 307 -10.45 -14.09 -0.36
CA HIS A 307 -10.05 -13.40 -1.59
C HIS A 307 -9.64 -14.32 -2.74
N LEU A 308 -8.94 -15.43 -2.45
CA LEU A 308 -8.54 -16.40 -3.47
C LEU A 308 -9.74 -17.16 -4.05
N THR A 309 -10.74 -17.48 -3.21
CA THR A 309 -11.99 -18.13 -3.63
C THR A 309 -12.81 -17.24 -4.56
N ASP A 310 -12.78 -15.95 -4.27
CA ASP A 310 -13.54 -14.90 -4.94
C ASP A 310 -12.88 -14.37 -6.23
N ALA A 311 -11.64 -14.79 -6.52
CA ALA A 311 -10.86 -14.30 -7.65
C ALA A 311 -11.08 -15.19 -8.89
N ASN A 312 -11.84 -14.67 -9.85
CA ASN A 312 -12.01 -15.27 -11.18
C ASN A 312 -10.72 -15.19 -12.02
N ARG A 313 -10.66 -15.97 -13.11
CA ARG A 313 -9.60 -15.83 -14.12
C ARG A 313 -9.52 -14.40 -14.63
N ILE A 314 -8.32 -13.86 -14.59
CA ILE A 314 -8.00 -12.45 -14.83
C ILE A 314 -8.50 -11.96 -16.18
N LEU A 315 -8.32 -12.77 -17.23
CA LEU A 315 -8.72 -12.44 -18.61
C LEU A 315 -10.23 -12.28 -18.81
N THR A 316 -11.06 -12.71 -17.86
CA THR A 316 -12.52 -12.75 -18.00
C THR A 316 -13.26 -11.68 -17.19
N CYS A 317 -12.56 -10.86 -16.42
CA CYS A 317 -13.19 -9.91 -15.50
C CYS A 317 -12.47 -8.55 -15.49
N PRO A 318 -13.12 -7.45 -15.96
CA PRO A 318 -12.62 -6.10 -15.70
C PRO A 318 -12.79 -5.79 -14.20
N GLY A 319 -11.68 -5.76 -13.46
CA GLY A 319 -11.68 -5.42 -12.02
C GLY A 319 -10.94 -6.42 -11.13
N ASN A 320 -9.70 -6.77 -11.50
CA ASN A 320 -8.89 -7.74 -10.76
C ASN A 320 -8.78 -7.42 -9.27
N LYS A 321 -9.01 -8.43 -8.44
CA LYS A 321 -8.74 -8.42 -6.99
C LYS A 321 -7.24 -8.52 -6.67
N ILE A 322 -6.37 -8.62 -7.68
CA ILE A 322 -4.91 -8.74 -7.54
C ILE A 322 -4.28 -7.60 -6.73
N PRO A 323 -4.59 -6.31 -6.98
CA PRO A 323 -3.92 -5.23 -6.26
C PRO A 323 -4.13 -5.34 -4.74
N LEU A 324 -5.32 -5.77 -4.32
CA LEU A 324 -5.63 -6.00 -2.91
C LEU A 324 -4.80 -7.16 -2.35
N LEU A 325 -4.73 -8.28 -3.06
CA LEU A 325 -3.91 -9.43 -2.66
C LEU A 325 -2.41 -9.07 -2.58
N VAL A 326 -1.90 -8.28 -3.54
CA VAL A 326 -0.54 -7.75 -3.53
C VAL A 326 -0.31 -6.88 -2.30
N GLN A 327 -1.24 -5.97 -1.98
CA GLN A 327 -1.11 -5.13 -0.79
C GLN A 327 -1.14 -5.94 0.50
N MET A 328 -1.99 -6.96 0.62
CA MET A 328 -2.02 -7.84 1.80
C MET A 328 -0.67 -8.57 2.01
N VAL A 329 -0.04 -9.03 0.93
CA VAL A 329 1.28 -9.69 1.00
C VAL A 329 2.41 -8.69 1.28
N THR A 330 2.39 -7.53 0.64
CA THR A 330 3.48 -6.54 0.72
C THR A 330 3.38 -5.62 1.94
N GLU A 331 2.23 -5.51 2.60
CA GLU A 331 2.03 -4.68 3.79
C GLU A 331 1.84 -5.53 5.05
N PRO A 332 0.64 -5.98 5.46
CA PRO A 332 0.45 -6.62 6.77
C PRO A 332 1.26 -7.91 6.94
N ILE A 333 1.38 -8.76 5.91
CA ILE A 333 2.22 -9.95 6.01
C ILE A 333 3.70 -9.57 6.17
N SER A 334 4.14 -8.50 5.52
CA SER A 334 5.52 -8.01 5.64
C SER A 334 5.79 -7.39 7.02
N TRP A 335 4.84 -6.64 7.58
CA TRP A 335 4.92 -6.15 8.97
C TRP A 335 5.02 -7.29 9.97
N HIS A 336 4.20 -8.32 9.80
CA HIS A 336 4.18 -9.50 10.68
C HIS A 336 5.47 -10.31 10.57
N LEU A 337 5.98 -10.48 9.35
CA LEU A 337 7.28 -11.12 9.09
C LEU A 337 8.43 -10.37 9.78
N ILE A 338 8.46 -9.04 9.68
CA ILE A 338 9.48 -8.22 10.35
C ILE A 338 9.43 -8.41 11.87
N ILE A 339 8.24 -8.47 12.47
CA ILE A 339 8.06 -8.75 13.91
C ILE A 339 8.62 -10.13 14.26
N ILE A 340 8.30 -11.16 13.47
CA ILE A 340 8.85 -12.52 13.65
C ILE A 340 10.38 -12.50 13.59
N GLN A 341 10.97 -11.87 12.58
CA GLN A 341 12.42 -11.74 12.44
C GLN A 341 13.04 -11.02 13.64
N SER A 342 12.40 -9.95 14.14
CA SER A 342 12.86 -9.24 15.35
C SER A 342 12.86 -10.14 16.58
N CYS A 343 11.82 -10.94 16.79
CA CYS A 343 11.81 -11.95 17.85
C CYS A 343 12.95 -12.96 17.68
N MET A 344 13.14 -13.47 16.46
CA MET A 344 14.15 -14.50 16.16
C MET A 344 15.58 -14.04 16.36
N ARG A 345 15.88 -12.78 16.05
CA ARG A 345 17.21 -12.16 16.28
C ARG A 345 17.62 -12.20 17.76
N VAL A 346 16.67 -12.18 18.69
CA VAL A 346 16.93 -12.24 20.14
C VAL A 346 17.28 -13.66 20.59
N VAL A 347 16.68 -14.66 19.95
CA VAL A 347 16.86 -16.08 20.26
C VAL A 347 18.13 -16.65 19.64
N ALA A 348 18.58 -16.10 18.51
CA ALA A 348 19.75 -16.59 17.79
C ALA A 348 21.04 -16.45 18.63
N PRO A 349 21.90 -17.50 18.67
CA PRO A 349 23.18 -17.42 19.38
C PRO A 349 24.09 -16.37 18.75
N GLN A 350 24.39 -15.30 19.48
CA GLN A 350 25.30 -14.23 19.06
C GLN A 350 26.72 -14.79 18.87
N GLY A 351 27.10 -15.05 17.62
CA GLY A 351 28.41 -15.56 17.26
C GLY A 351 29.54 -14.58 17.60
N LYS A 352 30.51 -15.04 18.39
CA LYS A 352 31.87 -14.49 18.58
C LYS A 352 31.97 -13.02 19.06
N LYS A 353 31.49 -12.72 20.27
CA LYS A 353 32.15 -11.70 21.13
C LYS A 353 32.59 -12.30 22.45
N LYS A 354 33.90 -12.46 22.61
CA LYS A 354 34.58 -12.99 23.80
C LYS A 354 34.63 -11.89 24.88
N LYS A 355 33.73 -11.92 25.88
CA LYS A 355 34.04 -11.64 27.33
C LYS A 355 32.78 -11.50 28.20
N LYS A 356 32.84 -12.22 29.34
CA LYS A 356 32.01 -12.18 30.57
C LYS A 356 30.55 -12.64 30.45
N SER A 357 30.40 -13.95 30.63
CA SER A 357 29.19 -14.69 30.97
C SER A 357 28.45 -14.09 32.19
N GLY A 358 27.33 -13.41 31.93
CA GLY A 358 26.18 -13.40 32.84
C GLY A 358 25.24 -14.58 32.53
N PRO A 359 24.21 -14.86 33.36
CA PRO A 359 23.34 -16.03 33.19
C PRO A 359 22.73 -16.07 31.79
N SER A 360 22.78 -17.22 31.14
CA SER A 360 22.05 -17.44 29.89
C SER A 360 20.56 -17.24 30.14
N LEU A 361 19.99 -16.13 29.66
CA LEU A 361 18.56 -15.89 29.72
C LEU A 361 17.82 -17.04 29.02
N ARG A 362 16.91 -17.70 29.73
CA ARG A 362 16.07 -18.74 29.14
C ARG A 362 14.99 -18.04 28.29
N PRO A 363 14.81 -18.43 27.02
CA PRO A 363 13.75 -17.86 26.19
C PRO A 363 12.37 -18.29 26.73
N ASN A 364 11.38 -17.39 26.63
CA ASN A 364 10.00 -17.65 27.02
C ASN A 364 9.37 -18.71 26.09
N MET A 365 9.35 -19.97 26.52
CA MET A 365 8.94 -21.13 25.70
C MET A 365 7.52 -21.04 25.13
N PRO A 366 6.48 -20.62 25.89
CA PRO A 366 5.15 -20.37 25.33
C PRO A 366 5.12 -19.37 24.17
N GLN A 367 5.89 -18.28 24.26
CA GLN A 367 5.97 -17.28 23.18
C GLN A 367 6.66 -17.87 21.94
N LEU A 368 7.74 -18.63 22.14
CA LEU A 368 8.47 -19.27 21.04
C LEU A 368 7.61 -20.29 20.27
N GLN A 369 6.77 -21.06 20.98
CA GLN A 369 5.79 -21.95 20.35
C GLN A 369 4.70 -21.19 19.57
N GLY A 370 4.25 -20.04 20.09
CA GLY A 370 3.32 -19.16 19.38
C GLY A 370 3.90 -18.64 18.06
N ILE A 371 5.16 -18.18 18.09
CA ILE A 371 5.90 -17.75 16.89
C ILE A 371 6.04 -18.90 15.89
N GLN A 372 6.39 -20.10 16.34
CA GLN A 372 6.51 -21.27 15.46
C GLN A 372 5.19 -21.60 14.74
N ARG A 373 4.06 -21.57 15.45
CA ARG A 373 2.73 -21.77 14.84
C ARG A 373 2.41 -20.67 13.83
N SER A 374 2.72 -19.43 14.15
CA SER A 374 2.49 -18.30 13.25
C SER A 374 3.32 -18.39 11.97
N VAL A 375 4.61 -18.76 12.08
CA VAL A 375 5.47 -19.02 10.91
C VAL A 375 4.87 -20.11 10.03
N GLN A 376 4.39 -21.21 10.62
CA GLN A 376 3.77 -22.30 9.86
C GLN A 376 2.46 -21.84 9.18
N CYS A 377 1.62 -21.08 9.87
CA CYS A 377 0.39 -20.52 9.30
C CYS A 377 0.68 -19.61 8.08
N LEU A 378 1.69 -18.74 8.19
CA LEU A 378 2.11 -17.88 7.08
C LEU A 378 2.64 -18.69 5.89
N ILE A 379 3.44 -19.73 6.14
CA ILE A 379 3.94 -20.62 5.09
C ILE A 379 2.77 -21.27 4.33
N GLU A 380 1.78 -21.80 5.04
CA GLU A 380 0.59 -22.42 4.43
C GLU A 380 -0.21 -21.41 3.63
N THR A 381 -0.47 -20.24 4.20
CA THR A 381 -1.23 -19.16 3.55
C THR A 381 -0.54 -18.68 2.27
N LEU A 382 0.78 -18.43 2.32
CA LEU A 382 1.54 -17.99 1.15
C LEU A 382 1.70 -19.10 0.09
N ARG A 383 1.72 -20.38 0.47
CA ARG A 383 1.68 -21.50 -0.49
C ARG A 383 0.35 -21.53 -1.25
N SER A 384 -0.76 -21.23 -0.59
CA SER A 384 -2.06 -21.10 -1.27
C SER A 384 -2.03 -19.97 -2.31
N VAL A 385 -1.43 -18.83 -1.98
CA VAL A 385 -1.22 -17.72 -2.94
C VAL A 385 -0.29 -18.13 -4.08
N GLN A 386 0.84 -18.78 -3.79
CA GLN A 386 1.80 -19.25 -4.79
C GLN A 386 1.17 -20.26 -5.77
N LYS A 387 0.36 -21.19 -5.25
CA LYS A 387 -0.40 -22.14 -6.05
C LYS A 387 -1.39 -21.43 -6.95
N TRP A 388 -2.21 -20.54 -6.38
CA TRP A 388 -3.18 -19.76 -7.16
C TRP A 388 -2.50 -18.95 -8.27
N LEU A 389 -1.38 -18.28 -7.99
CA LEU A 389 -0.62 -17.55 -9.01
C LEU A 389 -0.12 -18.47 -10.12
N SER A 390 0.35 -19.66 -9.77
CA SER A 390 0.81 -20.64 -10.76
C SER A 390 -0.34 -21.15 -11.62
N ASP A 391 -1.54 -21.30 -11.05
CA ASP A 391 -2.75 -21.71 -11.78
C ASP A 391 -3.26 -20.59 -12.72
N GLN A 392 -2.96 -19.32 -12.44
CA GLN A 392 -3.29 -18.19 -13.32
C GLN A 392 -2.32 -18.02 -14.51
N MET A 393 -1.07 -18.47 -14.38
CA MET A 393 -0.06 -18.33 -15.44
C MET A 393 -0.25 -19.40 -16.54
N SER A 394 -1.24 -19.21 -17.42
CA SER A 394 -1.35 -19.96 -18.68
C SER A 394 -0.28 -19.52 -19.69
N PRO A 395 0.05 -20.29 -20.75
CA PRO A 395 0.88 -19.77 -21.84
C PRO A 395 0.29 -18.51 -22.47
N GLU A 396 1.13 -17.53 -22.82
CA GLU A 396 0.69 -16.25 -23.41
C GLU A 396 -0.20 -16.45 -24.67
N GLU A 397 0.13 -17.44 -25.50
CA GLU A 397 -0.65 -17.78 -26.70
C GLU A 397 -2.07 -18.23 -26.36
N GLN A 398 -2.23 -19.03 -25.30
CA GLN A 398 -3.54 -19.47 -24.83
C GLN A 398 -4.34 -18.30 -24.25
N GLY A 399 -3.68 -17.39 -23.51
CA GLY A 399 -4.32 -16.19 -22.99
C GLY A 399 -4.79 -15.24 -24.10
N LEU A 400 -3.97 -15.11 -25.16
CA LEU A 400 -4.31 -14.35 -26.36
C LEU A 400 -5.56 -14.93 -27.04
N ASP A 401 -5.61 -16.25 -27.25
CA ASP A 401 -6.76 -16.91 -27.87
C ASP A 401 -8.04 -16.74 -27.05
N ILE A 402 -7.96 -16.91 -25.73
CA ILE A 402 -9.10 -16.72 -24.82
C ILE A 402 -9.64 -15.28 -24.93
N LEU A 403 -8.78 -14.27 -24.79
CA LEU A 403 -9.21 -12.88 -24.78
C LEU A 403 -9.71 -12.43 -26.17
N MET A 404 -9.08 -12.90 -27.24
CA MET A 404 -9.55 -12.67 -28.61
C MET A 404 -10.92 -13.31 -28.85
N SER A 405 -11.14 -14.55 -28.40
CA SER A 405 -12.44 -15.22 -28.52
C SER A 405 -13.55 -14.48 -27.77
N TYR A 406 -13.24 -13.90 -26.60
CA TYR A 406 -14.18 -13.09 -25.84
C TYR A 406 -14.55 -11.80 -26.59
N LEU A 407 -13.56 -11.10 -27.13
CA LEU A 407 -13.77 -9.88 -27.91
C LEU A 407 -14.50 -10.13 -29.23
N GLN A 408 -14.33 -11.30 -29.85
CA GLN A 408 -15.03 -11.69 -31.06
C GLN A 408 -16.45 -12.24 -30.80
N GLY A 409 -16.67 -12.87 -29.64
CA GLY A 409 -17.93 -13.52 -29.26
C GLY A 409 -18.99 -12.59 -28.65
N THR A 410 -18.62 -11.40 -28.17
CA THR A 410 -19.59 -10.37 -27.79
C THR A 410 -20.27 -9.86 -29.06
N GLY A 411 -21.60 -9.98 -29.13
CA GLY A 411 -22.44 -9.49 -30.24
C GLY A 411 -22.33 -7.97 -30.45
N ASP A 412 -23.35 -7.31 -30.99
CA ASP A 412 -23.28 -5.85 -31.23
C ASP A 412 -23.24 -4.98 -29.96
N GLU A 413 -23.11 -5.60 -28.78
CA GLU A 413 -22.92 -4.94 -27.49
C GLU A 413 -21.66 -5.47 -26.80
N GLY A 414 -20.83 -4.56 -26.27
CA GLY A 414 -19.66 -4.89 -25.44
C GLY A 414 -18.32 -4.41 -26.01
N PRO A 415 -17.20 -4.72 -25.33
CA PRO A 415 -15.87 -4.22 -25.70
C PRO A 415 -15.45 -4.65 -27.11
N GLY A 416 -15.93 -5.81 -27.60
CA GLY A 416 -15.67 -6.28 -28.96
C GLY A 416 -16.16 -5.34 -30.07
N GLN A 417 -17.26 -4.61 -29.84
CA GLN A 417 -17.74 -3.60 -30.78
C GLN A 417 -16.76 -2.43 -30.89
N THR A 418 -16.18 -1.98 -29.78
CA THR A 418 -15.18 -0.90 -29.78
C THR A 418 -13.93 -1.31 -30.56
N PHE A 419 -13.46 -2.54 -30.41
CA PHE A 419 -12.33 -3.05 -31.19
C PHE A 419 -12.67 -3.10 -32.69
N ARG A 420 -13.86 -3.59 -33.05
CA ARG A 420 -14.34 -3.59 -34.44
C ARG A 420 -14.41 -2.18 -35.02
N VAL A 421 -14.98 -1.21 -34.32
CA VAL A 421 -15.07 0.20 -34.76
C VAL A 421 -13.70 0.83 -34.98
N LEU A 422 -12.72 0.52 -34.11
CA LEU A 422 -11.36 1.05 -34.25
C LEU A 422 -10.59 0.42 -35.42
N GLU A 423 -10.93 -0.81 -35.81
CA GLU A 423 -10.34 -1.50 -36.97
C GLU A 423 -11.08 -1.20 -38.28
N GLU A 424 -12.40 -0.94 -38.21
CA GLU A 424 -13.24 -0.61 -39.35
C GLU A 424 -13.02 0.84 -39.82
N LYS A 425 -12.03 0.99 -40.71
CA LYS A 425 -11.79 2.12 -41.63
C LYS A 425 -11.41 3.49 -41.00
N PRO A 426 -10.13 3.66 -40.60
CA PRO A 426 -9.52 4.96 -40.32
C PRO A 426 -9.64 5.97 -41.48
N ALA A 427 -9.53 5.47 -42.72
CA ALA A 427 -9.50 6.29 -43.94
C ALA A 427 -10.87 6.88 -44.35
N ALA A 428 -11.98 6.25 -43.96
CA ALA A 428 -13.32 6.74 -44.31
C ALA A 428 -13.72 7.99 -43.49
N HIS A 429 -13.13 8.16 -42.31
CA HIS A 429 -13.38 9.28 -41.39
C HIS A 429 -12.20 10.25 -41.28
N ALA A 430 -11.17 10.11 -42.14
CA ALA A 430 -9.97 10.95 -42.09
C ALA A 430 -10.28 12.46 -42.20
N SER A 431 -11.31 12.82 -42.98
CA SER A 431 -11.78 14.21 -43.10
C SER A 431 -12.43 14.76 -41.82
N GLU A 432 -12.97 13.90 -40.95
CA GLU A 432 -13.63 14.28 -39.70
C GLU A 432 -12.68 14.22 -38.49
N LEU A 433 -11.74 13.26 -38.49
CA LEU A 433 -10.80 12.98 -37.40
C LEU A 433 -9.50 13.78 -37.47
N GLY A 434 -9.13 14.24 -38.67
CA GLY A 434 -7.86 14.91 -38.94
C GLY A 434 -6.68 13.95 -39.07
N ASP A 435 -5.68 14.36 -39.86
CA ASP A 435 -4.58 13.51 -40.33
C ASP A 435 -3.81 12.78 -39.23
N ARG A 436 -3.59 13.44 -38.08
CA ARG A 436 -2.83 12.87 -36.96
C ARG A 436 -3.54 11.68 -36.30
N ILE A 437 -4.86 11.77 -36.14
CA ILE A 437 -5.67 10.70 -35.54
C ILE A 437 -5.81 9.56 -36.54
N ALA A 438 -6.06 9.88 -37.82
CA ALA A 438 -6.14 8.89 -38.89
C ALA A 438 -4.84 8.05 -39.00
N GLN A 439 -3.67 8.69 -39.01
CA GLN A 439 -2.38 8.00 -39.01
C GLN A 439 -2.16 7.12 -37.76
N SER A 440 -2.63 7.57 -36.59
CA SER A 440 -2.50 6.79 -35.35
C SER A 440 -3.41 5.55 -35.36
N LEU A 441 -4.59 5.66 -35.99
CA LEU A 441 -5.54 4.56 -36.16
C LEU A 441 -5.09 3.57 -37.25
N GLU A 442 -4.37 4.01 -38.28
CA GLU A 442 -3.75 3.09 -39.26
C GLU A 442 -2.72 2.13 -38.62
N ALA A 443 -2.03 2.58 -37.57
CA ALA A 443 -1.09 1.76 -36.82
C ALA A 443 -1.76 0.90 -35.71
N TRP A 444 -3.08 1.03 -35.53
CA TRP A 444 -3.83 0.30 -34.51
C TRP A 444 -4.09 -1.15 -34.94
N SER A 445 -4.01 -2.09 -33.98
CA SER A 445 -4.38 -3.48 -34.21
C SER A 445 -4.96 -4.10 -32.93
N SER A 446 -6.10 -4.75 -33.04
CA SER A 446 -6.73 -5.47 -31.91
C SER A 446 -5.77 -6.49 -31.33
N THR A 447 -5.21 -7.36 -32.18
CA THR A 447 -4.28 -8.40 -31.77
C THR A 447 -3.02 -7.84 -31.10
N GLY A 448 -2.50 -6.70 -31.59
CA GLY A 448 -1.35 -6.04 -30.99
C GLY A 448 -1.65 -5.49 -29.59
N VAL A 449 -2.83 -4.92 -29.40
CA VAL A 449 -3.29 -4.40 -28.10
C VAL A 449 -3.55 -5.55 -27.13
N VAL A 450 -4.27 -6.59 -27.54
CA VAL A 450 -4.56 -7.77 -26.72
C VAL A 450 -3.26 -8.46 -26.31
N ARG A 451 -2.30 -8.64 -27.23
CA ARG A 451 -0.97 -9.19 -26.91
C ARG A 451 -0.24 -8.37 -25.85
N ARG A 452 -0.30 -7.03 -25.92
CA ARG A 452 0.30 -6.17 -24.89
C ARG A 452 -0.40 -6.30 -23.55
N ILE A 453 -1.72 -6.44 -23.52
CA ILE A 453 -2.49 -6.65 -22.28
C ILE A 453 -2.09 -7.98 -21.63
N VAL A 454 -2.11 -9.08 -22.40
CA VAL A 454 -1.73 -10.41 -21.93
C VAL A 454 -0.27 -10.43 -21.45
N GLY A 455 0.66 -9.83 -22.21
CA GLY A 455 2.06 -9.76 -21.81
C GLY A 455 2.28 -8.95 -20.53
N ALA A 456 1.61 -7.79 -20.39
CA ALA A 456 1.69 -6.98 -19.17
C ALA A 456 1.11 -7.72 -17.95
N GLU A 457 0.05 -8.48 -18.13
CA GLU A 457 -0.51 -9.33 -17.07
C GLU A 457 0.47 -10.41 -16.63
N HIS A 458 1.12 -11.09 -17.57
CA HIS A 458 2.14 -12.10 -17.26
C HIS A 458 3.30 -11.51 -16.46
N GLU A 459 3.77 -10.33 -16.85
CA GLU A 459 4.83 -9.60 -16.14
C GLU A 459 4.41 -9.27 -14.69
N VAL A 460 3.19 -8.75 -14.51
CA VAL A 460 2.61 -8.43 -13.19
C VAL A 460 2.51 -9.68 -12.31
N LEU A 461 2.03 -10.80 -12.86
CA LEU A 461 1.92 -12.07 -12.13
C LEU A 461 3.30 -12.64 -11.78
N ALA A 462 4.26 -12.55 -12.70
CA ALA A 462 5.62 -13.03 -12.48
C ALA A 462 6.32 -12.25 -11.36
N GLU A 463 6.24 -10.92 -11.36
CA GLU A 463 6.79 -10.09 -10.28
C GLU A 463 6.08 -10.36 -8.95
N PHE A 464 4.75 -10.55 -8.96
CA PHE A 464 4.06 -10.91 -7.73
C PHE A 464 4.48 -12.28 -7.18
N LYS A 465 4.57 -13.29 -8.05
CA LYS A 465 5.05 -14.63 -7.68
C LYS A 465 6.46 -14.60 -7.08
N LYS A 466 7.37 -13.84 -7.70
CA LYS A 466 8.74 -13.64 -7.20
C LYS A 466 8.76 -13.07 -5.78
N MET A 467 7.89 -12.10 -5.46
CA MET A 467 7.78 -11.57 -4.10
C MET A 467 7.29 -12.63 -3.10
N VAL A 468 6.25 -13.39 -3.47
CA VAL A 468 5.72 -14.49 -2.62
C VAL A 468 6.78 -15.56 -2.39
N ASP A 469 7.50 -15.97 -3.43
CA ASP A 469 8.57 -16.98 -3.37
C ASP A 469 9.71 -16.54 -2.46
N SER A 470 10.09 -15.25 -2.51
CA SER A 470 11.11 -14.67 -1.63
C SER A 470 10.71 -14.75 -0.16
N LYS A 471 9.46 -14.36 0.17
CA LYS A 471 8.94 -14.42 1.54
C LYS A 471 8.80 -15.85 2.05
N LEU A 472 8.34 -16.78 1.20
CA LEU A 472 8.28 -18.20 1.53
C LEU A 472 9.65 -18.77 1.87
N LYS A 473 10.67 -18.45 1.06
CA LYS A 473 12.04 -18.90 1.30
C LYS A 473 12.57 -18.43 2.66
N LEU A 474 12.31 -17.17 3.00
CA LEU A 474 12.69 -16.61 4.30
C LEU A 474 11.95 -17.31 5.45
N LEU A 475 10.63 -17.45 5.38
CA LEU A 475 9.85 -18.13 6.42
C LEU A 475 10.29 -19.58 6.64
N MET A 476 10.65 -20.30 5.56
CA MET A 476 11.20 -21.65 5.68
C MET A 476 12.56 -21.68 6.41
N SER A 477 13.40 -20.66 6.21
CA SER A 477 14.65 -20.47 6.95
C SER A 477 14.42 -20.17 8.43
N GLU A 478 13.46 -19.30 8.74
CA GLU A 478 13.07 -18.98 10.12
C GLU A 478 12.46 -20.19 10.84
N SER A 479 11.62 -20.96 10.15
CA SER A 479 11.03 -22.22 10.65
C SER A 479 12.10 -23.24 11.03
N ALA A 480 13.10 -23.44 10.16
CA ALA A 480 14.21 -24.35 10.44
C ALA A 480 15.05 -23.88 11.65
N SER A 481 15.28 -22.56 11.76
CA SER A 481 16.00 -21.97 12.89
C SER A 481 15.24 -22.16 14.20
N LEU A 482 13.91 -21.95 14.20
CA LEU A 482 13.03 -22.19 15.36
C LEU A 482 13.07 -23.64 15.83
N SER A 483 12.96 -24.60 14.90
CA SER A 483 13.04 -26.02 15.22
C SER A 483 14.37 -26.39 15.88
N SER A 484 15.48 -25.75 15.48
CA SER A 484 16.80 -25.99 16.09
C SER A 484 16.96 -25.43 17.51
N VAL A 485 16.15 -24.45 17.91
CA VAL A 485 16.17 -23.87 19.26
C VAL A 485 15.27 -24.66 20.22
N LEU A 486 14.17 -25.20 19.69
CA LEU A 486 13.17 -25.94 20.46
C LEU A 486 13.56 -27.40 20.75
N HIS A 487 14.52 -27.95 19.99
CA HIS A 487 15.10 -29.29 20.14
C HIS A 487 16.54 -29.21 20.66
#